data_AF-A0A7W8HFV3-F1
#
_entry.id   AF-A0A7W8HFV3-F1
#
_cell.length_a   1.000
_cell.length_b   1.000
_cell.length_c   1.000
_cell.angle_alpha   90.00
_cell.angle_beta   90.00
_cell.angle_gamma   90.00
#
_symmetry.space_group_name_H-M   'P 1'
#
loop_
_entity.id
_entity.type
_entity.pdbx_description
1 polymer ?
#
loop_
_entity_poly.entity_id
_entity_poly.type
_entity_poly.pdbx_seq_one_letter_code
_entity_poly.pdbx_strand_id
1 'polypeptide(L)'
;MPFTNSNDYLTGRKPTVFPAGAEVVAVRYPIALVAADLDENDIGAVGTLPAGCVPVGVLVDSDDLDTNAQPTIALAVGVLNATGDDLSTAAADGGAAWGTGLTVAQAGGQVQVLSKALSRVAATGADRTVALKVTTAAATKAAGTVGVTLLYRAA
;
A
#
# COMPACT_ATOMS: atom_id res chain seq x y z
N MET A 1 4.43 6.89 12.62
CA MET A 1 3.09 6.96 13.26
C MET A 1 2.04 6.34 12.34
N PRO A 2 0.87 5.90 12.84
CA PRO A 2 -0.25 5.53 11.98
C PRO A 2 -0.77 6.75 11.22
N PHE A 3 -1.25 6.56 9.98
CA PHE A 3 -1.90 7.63 9.24
C PHE A 3 -3.14 8.16 9.97
N THR A 4 -3.34 9.47 9.87
CA THR A 4 -4.41 10.21 10.53
C THR A 4 -5.79 9.78 10.04
N ASN A 5 -5.92 9.55 8.73
CA ASN A 5 -7.18 9.18 8.11
C ASN A 5 -7.28 7.67 7.84
N SER A 6 -8.51 7.21 7.66
CA SER A 6 -8.84 5.86 7.19
C SER A 6 -9.68 5.94 5.91
N ASN A 7 -10.10 4.79 5.37
CA ASN A 7 -10.97 4.73 4.21
C ASN A 7 -12.19 3.81 4.41
N ASP A 8 -13.12 3.85 3.46
CA ASP A 8 -14.37 3.09 3.53
C ASP A 8 -14.16 1.57 3.60
N TYR A 9 -13.04 1.06 3.08
CA TYR A 9 -12.73 -0.37 3.11
C TYR A 9 -12.25 -0.80 4.50
N LEU A 10 -11.33 -0.04 5.09
CA LEU A 10 -10.80 -0.28 6.43
C LEU A 10 -11.87 -0.10 7.51
N THR A 11 -12.83 0.80 7.30
CA THR A 11 -13.98 1.01 8.21
C THR A 11 -15.12 0.02 7.97
N GLY A 12 -15.03 -0.85 6.95
CA GLY A 12 -16.05 -1.85 6.64
C GLY A 12 -17.30 -1.30 5.95
N ARG A 13 -17.34 -0.02 5.56
CA ARG A 13 -18.45 0.58 4.79
C ARG A 13 -18.50 0.05 3.36
N LYS A 14 -17.33 -0.29 2.78
CA LYS A 14 -17.23 -0.95 1.47
C LYS A 14 -16.59 -2.33 1.65
N PRO A 15 -17.24 -3.41 1.20
CA PRO A 15 -16.66 -4.74 1.29
C PRO A 15 -15.49 -4.88 0.31
N THR A 16 -14.46 -5.61 0.71
CA THR A 16 -13.45 -6.11 -0.22
C THR A 16 -14.05 -7.22 -1.07
N VAL A 17 -13.83 -7.16 -2.38
CA VAL A 17 -14.39 -8.13 -3.33
C VAL A 17 -13.62 -9.44 -3.26
N PHE A 18 -14.32 -10.58 -3.24
CA PHE A 18 -13.67 -11.90 -3.27
C PHE A 18 -13.79 -12.52 -4.67
N PRO A 19 -12.70 -13.04 -5.27
CA PRO A 19 -12.76 -13.80 -6.52
C PRO A 19 -13.49 -15.14 -6.33
N ALA A 20 -14.52 -15.40 -7.12
CA ALA A 20 -15.32 -16.62 -7.15
C ALA A 20 -14.86 -17.66 -8.18
N GLY A 21 -13.73 -17.43 -8.86
CA GLY A 21 -13.21 -18.32 -9.90
C GLY A 21 -11.78 -17.98 -10.33
N ALA A 22 -11.52 -18.08 -11.64
CA ALA A 22 -10.21 -17.80 -12.23
C ALA A 22 -9.98 -16.30 -12.53
N GLU A 23 -10.91 -15.43 -12.16
CA GLU A 23 -10.77 -13.99 -12.41
C GLU A 23 -9.66 -13.35 -11.56
N VAL A 24 -9.13 -12.26 -12.11
CA VAL A 24 -8.32 -11.30 -11.37
C VAL A 24 -9.24 -10.15 -10.98
N VAL A 25 -9.37 -9.92 -9.68
CA VAL A 25 -10.10 -8.79 -9.12
C VAL A 25 -9.13 -7.63 -8.96
N ALA A 26 -9.54 -6.44 -9.39
CA ALA A 26 -8.80 -5.20 -9.20
C ALA A 26 -9.59 -4.28 -8.26
N VAL A 27 -9.03 -3.95 -7.09
CA VAL A 27 -9.64 -3.02 -6.13
C VAL A 27 -8.69 -1.87 -5.87
N ARG A 28 -9.17 -0.64 -6.09
CA ARG A 28 -8.47 0.59 -5.72
C ARG A 28 -8.86 1.01 -4.30
N TYR A 29 -7.86 1.13 -3.44
CA TYR A 29 -7.97 1.60 -2.07
C TYR A 29 -7.37 3.02 -1.97
N PRO A 30 -8.20 4.08 -2.05
CA PRO A 30 -7.73 5.44 -1.83
C PRO A 30 -7.56 5.72 -0.33
N ILE A 31 -6.55 6.50 0.02
CA ILE A 31 -6.36 7.07 1.35
C ILE A 31 -5.93 8.53 1.22
N ALA A 32 -6.58 9.41 1.99
CA ALA A 32 -6.22 10.82 2.05
C ALA A 32 -5.13 11.00 3.12
N LEU A 33 -3.96 11.47 2.72
CA LEU A 33 -2.85 11.75 3.61
C LEU A 33 -2.81 13.24 3.96
N VAL A 34 -2.59 13.55 5.23
CA VAL A 34 -2.32 14.91 5.69
C VAL A 34 -0.81 15.14 5.83
N ALA A 35 -0.37 16.39 5.94
CA ALA A 35 1.06 16.71 6.10
C ALA A 35 1.72 16.00 7.30
N ALA A 36 0.94 15.70 8.35
CA ALA A 36 1.44 14.97 9.52
C ALA A 36 1.68 13.46 9.26
N ASP A 37 1.23 12.93 8.11
CA ASP A 37 1.39 11.52 7.73
C ASP A 37 2.62 11.29 6.81
N LEU A 38 3.42 12.33 6.58
CA LEU A 38 4.49 12.37 5.59
C LEU A 38 5.88 12.48 6.23
N ASP A 39 6.02 12.08 7.49
CA ASP A 39 7.31 11.92 8.16
C ASP A 39 7.91 10.54 7.88
N GLU A 40 9.23 10.44 8.05
CA GLU A 40 9.93 9.18 7.91
C GLU A 40 9.41 8.15 8.91
N ASN A 41 9.16 6.92 8.44
CA ASN A 41 8.58 5.82 9.20
C ASN A 41 7.10 5.98 9.58
N ASP A 42 6.40 6.96 9.02
CA ASP A 42 4.94 6.91 9.02
C ASP A 42 4.45 5.74 8.18
N ILE A 43 3.50 4.99 8.72
CA ILE A 43 2.97 3.78 8.11
C ILE A 43 1.49 3.66 8.45
N GLY A 44 0.66 3.35 7.46
CA GLY A 44 -0.76 3.12 7.70
C GLY A 44 -1.32 2.02 6.82
N ALA A 45 -2.37 1.39 7.34
CA ALA A 45 -3.19 0.48 6.58
C ALA A 45 -3.89 1.25 5.45
N VAL A 46 -3.97 0.62 4.27
CA VAL A 46 -4.63 1.19 3.10
C VAL A 46 -5.71 0.27 2.57
N GLY A 47 -5.51 -1.05 2.61
CA GLY A 47 -6.50 -2.00 2.13
C GLY A 47 -6.31 -3.38 2.70
N THR A 48 -7.05 -4.35 2.14
CA THR A 48 -7.02 -5.74 2.59
C THR A 48 -6.81 -6.66 1.39
N LEU A 49 -5.91 -7.63 1.56
CA LEU A 49 -5.80 -8.81 0.72
C LEU A 49 -6.61 -9.94 1.40
N PRO A 50 -7.72 -10.41 0.80
CA PRO A 50 -8.56 -11.42 1.43
C PRO A 50 -7.83 -12.76 1.68
N ALA A 51 -8.31 -13.51 2.67
CA ALA A 51 -7.86 -14.87 2.97
C ALA A 51 -7.93 -15.75 1.71
N GLY A 52 -6.95 -16.62 1.49
CA GLY A 52 -6.89 -17.51 0.33
C GLY A 52 -6.57 -16.82 -1.01
N CYS A 53 -6.35 -15.50 -1.01
CA CYS A 53 -5.96 -14.77 -2.22
C CYS A 53 -4.44 -14.51 -2.28
N VAL A 54 -3.94 -14.40 -3.51
CA VAL A 54 -2.56 -13.99 -3.83
C VAL A 54 -2.58 -12.78 -4.77
N PRO A 55 -1.70 -11.79 -4.54
CA PRO A 55 -1.58 -10.65 -5.43
C PRO A 55 -0.90 -11.05 -6.74
N VAL A 56 -1.39 -10.47 -7.83
CA VAL A 56 -0.86 -10.61 -9.19
C VAL A 56 -0.20 -9.31 -9.63
N GLY A 57 -0.65 -8.17 -9.10
CA GLY A 57 -0.09 -6.86 -9.41
C GLY A 57 -0.49 -5.83 -8.37
N VAL A 58 0.33 -4.79 -8.23
CA VAL A 58 0.03 -3.61 -7.42
C VAL A 58 0.36 -2.38 -8.25
N LEU A 59 -0.57 -1.43 -8.30
CA LEU A 59 -0.31 -0.09 -8.80
C LEU A 59 -0.45 0.89 -7.64
N VAL A 60 0.48 1.82 -7.56
CA VAL A 60 0.42 2.95 -6.62
C VAL A 60 0.26 4.21 -7.45
N ASP A 61 -0.85 4.91 -7.25
CA ASP A 61 -1.10 6.23 -7.80
C ASP A 61 -1.12 7.27 -6.67
N SER A 62 -0.65 8.48 -6.93
CA SER A 62 -0.54 9.52 -5.91
C SER A 62 -0.72 10.90 -6.52
N ASP A 63 -1.28 11.81 -5.74
CA ASP A 63 -1.10 13.25 -5.94
C ASP A 63 0.36 13.66 -5.62
N ASP A 64 0.71 14.91 -5.92
CA ASP A 64 1.95 15.53 -5.44
C ASP A 64 1.85 15.82 -3.93
N LEU A 65 2.66 15.10 -3.15
CA LEU A 65 2.71 15.20 -1.68
C LEU A 65 3.97 15.90 -1.18
N ASP A 66 4.87 16.30 -2.08
CA ASP A 66 6.13 16.97 -1.76
C ASP A 66 6.38 18.12 -2.73
N THR A 67 5.80 19.28 -2.44
CA THR A 67 5.86 20.45 -3.32
C THR A 67 7.21 21.18 -3.25
N ASN A 68 8.26 20.54 -2.74
CA ASN A 68 9.59 21.12 -2.68
C ASN A 68 10.18 21.25 -4.11
N ALA A 69 11.07 22.21 -4.32
CA ALA A 69 11.79 22.31 -5.59
C ALA A 69 12.67 21.07 -5.88
N GLN A 70 13.15 20.40 -4.82
CA GLN A 70 13.90 19.14 -4.85
C GLN A 70 13.22 18.13 -3.91
N PRO A 71 12.14 17.46 -4.37
CA PRO A 71 11.34 16.58 -3.52
C PRO A 71 12.10 15.32 -3.11
N THR A 72 11.85 14.84 -1.91
CA THR A 72 12.55 13.70 -1.29
C THR A 72 11.63 12.57 -0.88
N ILE A 73 10.31 12.79 -0.86
CA ILE A 73 9.38 11.75 -0.40
C ILE A 73 9.59 10.43 -1.16
N ALA A 74 9.66 9.33 -0.42
CA ALA A 74 9.71 7.99 -0.96
C ALA A 74 8.80 7.06 -0.17
N LEU A 75 8.06 6.22 -0.87
CA LEU A 75 7.08 5.31 -0.31
C LEU A 75 7.49 3.84 -0.47
N ALA A 76 6.97 3.00 0.41
CA ALA A 76 7.00 1.56 0.30
C ALA A 76 5.60 0.99 0.49
N VAL A 77 5.33 -0.15 -0.14
CA VAL A 77 4.05 -0.87 -0.04
C VAL A 77 4.29 -2.34 0.26
N GLY A 78 3.43 -2.93 1.08
CA GLY A 78 3.52 -4.34 1.44
C GLY A 78 2.41 -4.77 2.39
N VAL A 79 2.53 -5.97 2.94
CA VAL A 79 1.67 -6.43 4.04
C VAL A 79 2.13 -5.77 5.33
N LEU A 80 1.21 -5.31 6.18
CA LEU A 80 1.52 -4.80 7.52
C LEU A 80 1.93 -5.96 8.44
N ASN A 81 3.00 -5.78 9.21
CA ASN A 81 3.40 -6.78 10.20
C ASN A 81 2.39 -6.88 11.37
N ALA A 82 2.52 -7.93 12.19
CA ALA A 82 1.59 -8.17 13.29
C ALA A 82 1.63 -7.10 14.39
N THR A 83 2.75 -6.40 14.54
CA THR A 83 2.93 -5.29 15.50
C THR A 83 2.32 -3.98 15.00
N GLY A 84 2.09 -3.83 13.70
CA GLY A 84 1.52 -2.64 13.10
C GLY A 84 2.49 -1.47 12.92
N ASP A 85 3.80 -1.71 13.01
CA ASP A 85 4.86 -0.68 13.00
C ASP A 85 5.79 -0.76 11.79
N ASP A 86 5.73 -1.84 10.99
CA ASP A 86 6.52 -1.98 9.77
C ASP A 86 5.84 -2.91 8.74
N LEU A 87 6.44 -2.99 7.55
CA LEU A 87 6.06 -3.95 6.53
C LEU A 87 6.58 -5.36 6.88
N SER A 88 5.73 -6.36 6.69
CA SER A 88 6.01 -7.76 6.96
C SER A 88 7.19 -8.27 6.11
N THR A 89 8.08 -8.99 6.76
CA THR A 89 9.17 -9.77 6.15
C THR A 89 8.92 -11.27 6.21
N ALA A 90 7.71 -11.69 6.63
CA ALA A 90 7.35 -13.09 6.69
C ALA A 90 7.39 -13.73 5.29
N ALA A 91 7.85 -14.98 5.20
CA ALA A 91 7.94 -15.70 3.94
C ALA A 91 6.57 -15.83 3.23
N ALA A 92 5.49 -15.99 3.99
CA ALA A 92 4.12 -16.05 3.46
C ALA A 92 3.68 -14.74 2.76
N ASP A 93 4.26 -13.61 3.15
CA ASP A 93 3.97 -12.28 2.61
C ASP A 93 4.94 -11.86 1.49
N GLY A 94 5.76 -12.81 1.02
CA GLY A 94 6.75 -12.58 -0.03
C GLY A 94 8.18 -12.38 0.49
N GLY A 95 8.37 -12.33 1.80
CA GLY A 95 9.68 -12.23 2.47
C GLY A 95 10.28 -10.82 2.53
N ALA A 96 9.60 -9.80 2.00
CA ALA A 96 9.99 -8.40 2.06
C ALA A 96 8.80 -7.51 1.65
N ALA A 97 8.97 -6.18 1.80
CA ALA A 97 8.09 -5.20 1.18
C ALA A 97 7.93 -5.46 -0.32
N TRP A 98 6.73 -5.25 -0.84
CA TRP A 98 6.40 -5.50 -2.23
C TRP A 98 7.00 -4.45 -3.16
N GLY A 99 7.08 -3.20 -2.73
CA GLY A 99 7.79 -2.13 -3.42
C GLY A 99 8.40 -1.17 -2.41
N THR A 100 9.58 -0.63 -2.72
CA THR A 100 10.30 0.34 -1.87
C THR A 100 10.90 1.43 -2.76
N GLY A 101 11.18 2.61 -2.18
CA GLY A 101 11.76 3.72 -2.94
C GLY A 101 10.85 4.27 -4.02
N LEU A 102 9.52 4.16 -3.85
CA LEU A 102 8.54 4.65 -4.82
C LEU A 102 8.48 6.17 -4.72
N THR A 103 8.94 6.86 -5.76
CA THR A 103 9.00 8.34 -5.83
C THR A 103 7.76 8.96 -6.49
N VAL A 104 6.70 8.18 -6.72
CA VAL A 104 5.47 8.62 -7.42
C VAL A 104 4.79 9.84 -6.78
N ALA A 105 4.96 10.01 -5.46
CA ALA A 105 4.38 11.12 -4.71
C ALA A 105 5.18 12.43 -4.79
N GLN A 106 6.35 12.45 -5.45
CA GLN A 106 7.18 13.65 -5.59
C GLN A 106 6.66 14.68 -6.60
N ALA A 107 5.90 14.22 -7.60
CA ALA A 107 5.29 15.08 -8.62
C ALA A 107 3.84 14.68 -8.92
N GLY A 108 3.33 13.67 -8.23
CA GLY A 108 2.12 12.95 -8.57
C GLY A 108 2.29 12.05 -9.81
N GLY A 109 1.45 11.04 -9.91
CA GLY A 109 1.44 10.11 -11.04
C GLY A 109 1.05 8.70 -10.63
N GLN A 110 1.56 7.71 -11.38
CA GLN A 110 1.31 6.30 -11.12
C GLN A 110 2.55 5.46 -11.39
N VAL A 111 2.73 4.40 -10.61
CA VAL A 111 3.76 3.38 -10.81
C VAL A 111 3.18 1.98 -10.61
N GLN A 112 3.58 1.03 -11.45
CA GLN A 112 3.32 -0.40 -11.24
C GLN A 112 4.50 -1.01 -10.48
N VAL A 113 4.19 -1.75 -9.41
CA VAL A 113 5.20 -2.44 -8.60
C VAL A 113 5.47 -3.81 -9.20
N LEU A 114 6.70 -4.04 -9.63
CA LEU A 114 7.18 -5.31 -10.14
C LEU A 114 8.30 -5.83 -9.23
N SER A 115 8.01 -6.82 -8.40
CA SER A 115 9.00 -7.37 -7.48
C SER A 115 8.86 -8.87 -7.26
N LYS A 116 10.01 -9.49 -6.94
CA LYS A 116 10.09 -10.89 -6.51
C LYS A 116 9.25 -11.14 -5.26
N ALA A 117 9.22 -10.19 -4.32
CA ALA A 117 8.46 -10.32 -3.09
C ALA A 117 6.97 -10.46 -3.40
N LEU A 118 6.43 -9.58 -4.25
CA LEU A 118 5.04 -9.64 -4.69
C LEU A 118 4.70 -10.99 -5.36
N SER A 119 5.56 -11.47 -6.27
CA SER A 119 5.37 -12.74 -6.97
C SER A 119 5.48 -13.99 -6.09
N ARG A 120 6.00 -13.87 -4.87
CA ARG A 120 6.23 -14.99 -3.93
C ARG A 120 5.26 -15.03 -2.77
N VAL A 121 4.29 -14.11 -2.72
CA VAL A 121 3.24 -14.11 -1.71
C VAL A 121 2.48 -15.45 -1.77
N ALA A 122 2.45 -16.17 -0.65
CA ALA A 122 1.67 -17.39 -0.50
C ALA A 122 0.26 -17.04 0.01
N ALA A 123 -0.72 -17.89 -0.28
CA ALA A 123 -2.04 -17.75 0.32
C ALA A 123 -2.01 -18.12 1.81
N THR A 124 -2.82 -17.39 2.57
CA THR A 124 -2.99 -17.57 4.02
C THR A 124 -4.48 -17.73 4.33
N GLY A 125 -4.82 -18.47 5.39
CA GLY A 125 -6.22 -18.62 5.83
C GLY A 125 -6.80 -17.41 6.55
N ALA A 126 -6.08 -16.28 6.56
CA ALA A 126 -6.48 -15.04 7.22
C ALA A 126 -6.28 -13.86 6.27
N ASP A 127 -7.13 -12.85 6.43
CA ASP A 127 -7.02 -11.57 5.73
C ASP A 127 -5.72 -10.87 6.12
N ARG A 128 -5.10 -10.22 5.15
CA ARG A 128 -3.85 -9.49 5.33
C ARG A 128 -4.05 -8.02 5.04
N THR A 129 -3.65 -7.19 5.99
CA THR A 129 -3.69 -5.73 5.82
C THR A 129 -2.57 -5.29 4.89
N VAL A 130 -2.92 -4.62 3.81
CA VAL A 130 -1.96 -3.94 2.93
C VAL A 130 -1.70 -2.55 3.50
N ALA A 131 -0.44 -2.19 3.62
CA ALA A 131 0.01 -0.93 4.18
C ALA A 131 0.94 -0.18 3.23
N LEU A 132 0.98 1.13 3.43
CA LEU A 132 1.90 2.06 2.79
C LEU A 132 2.77 2.67 3.89
N LYS A 133 4.08 2.75 3.66
CA LYS A 133 5.06 3.34 4.57
C LYS A 133 5.83 4.45 3.88
N VAL A 134 6.03 5.57 4.55
CA VAL A 134 6.94 6.64 4.14
C VAL A 134 8.34 6.23 4.56
N THR A 135 9.19 5.90 3.57
CA THR A 135 10.58 5.50 3.82
C THR A 135 11.53 6.69 3.84
N THR A 136 11.13 7.80 3.24
CA THR A 136 11.85 9.08 3.29
C THR A 136 10.82 10.19 3.43
N ALA A 137 10.99 11.08 4.41
CA ALA A 137 10.09 12.19 4.64
C ALA A 137 10.02 13.14 3.43
N ALA A 138 8.87 13.79 3.26
CA ALA A 138 8.73 14.88 2.30
C ALA A 138 9.54 16.11 2.74
N ALA A 139 10.22 16.76 1.81
CA ALA A 139 10.96 17.99 2.08
C ALA A 139 10.01 19.18 2.29
N THR A 140 8.89 19.24 1.57
CA THR A 140 7.81 20.21 1.79
C THR A 140 6.46 19.52 1.64
N LYS A 141 5.93 19.10 2.78
CA LYS A 141 4.72 18.29 2.91
C LYS A 141 3.49 18.98 2.32
N ALA A 142 2.78 18.28 1.44
CA ALA A 142 1.47 18.66 0.93
C ALA A 142 0.46 17.54 1.21
N ALA A 143 -0.78 17.92 1.55
CA ALA A 143 -1.86 16.94 1.69
C ALA A 143 -2.37 16.49 0.32
N GLY A 144 -2.81 15.25 0.22
CA GLY A 144 -3.31 14.69 -1.05
C GLY A 144 -3.79 13.25 -0.90
N THR A 145 -4.10 12.61 -2.01
CA THR A 145 -4.61 11.24 -2.03
C THR A 145 -3.57 10.28 -2.60
N VAL A 146 -3.40 9.14 -1.96
CA VAL A 146 -2.69 7.98 -2.51
C VAL A 146 -3.71 6.87 -2.78
N GLY A 147 -3.68 6.31 -3.98
CA GLY A 147 -4.41 5.10 -4.35
C GLY A 147 -3.47 3.90 -4.39
N VAL A 148 -3.82 2.84 -3.67
CA VAL A 148 -3.20 1.52 -3.86
C VAL A 148 -4.20 0.62 -4.55
N THR A 149 -3.93 0.30 -5.82
CA THR A 149 -4.74 -0.64 -6.59
C THR A 149 -4.12 -2.03 -6.50
N LEU A 150 -4.83 -2.94 -5.85
CA LEU A 150 -4.41 -4.34 -5.69
C LEU A 150 -5.14 -5.20 -6.72
N LEU A 151 -4.36 -5.91 -7.54
CA LEU A 151 -4.84 -6.95 -8.44
C LEU A 151 -4.55 -8.30 -7.79
N TYR A 152 -5.56 -9.11 -7.54
CA TYR A 152 -5.42 -10.39 -6.86
C TYR A 152 -6.41 -11.42 -7.38
N ARG A 153 -6.09 -12.69 -7.15
CA ARG A 153 -6.92 -13.85 -7.50
C ARG A 153 -6.98 -14.82 -6.32
N ALA A 154 -7.95 -15.72 -6.34
CA ALA A 154 -7.91 -16.91 -5.49
C ALA A 154 -6.67 -17.74 -5.86
N ALA A 155 -6.00 -18.31 -4.84
CA ALA A 155 -4.74 -19.04 -5.01
C ALA A 155 -4.88 -20.32 -5.83
#